data_AF-A0A538PVF1-F1
#
_entry.id   AF-A0A538PVF1-F1
#
_cell.length_a   1.000
_cell.length_b   1.000
_cell.length_c   1.000
_cell.angle_alpha   90.00
_cell.angle_beta   90.00
_cell.angle_gamma   90.00
#
_symmetry.space_group_name_H-M   'P 1'
#
loop_
_entity.id
_entity.type
_entity.pdbx_description
1 polymer ?
#
loop_
_entity_poly.entity_id
_entity_poly.type
_entity_poly.pdbx_seq_one_letter_code
_entity_poly.pdbx_strand_id
1 'polypeptide(L)'
;MPSTANELLAAPELAILGALDQLLELVNFALVALHPELASEPSLLHPRDPQAALAEAIAEHSARLASAMTRYRAAVLAALHCPDTDDDLPF
;
A
#
# COMPACT_ATOMS: atom_id res chain seq x y z
N MET A 1 -10.83 -2.77 0.81
CA MET A 1 -11.77 -3.20 1.88
C MET A 1 -11.04 -3.16 3.21
N PRO A 2 -11.59 -2.58 4.28
CA PRO A 2 -11.00 -2.65 5.63
C PRO A 2 -11.01 -4.09 6.16
N SER A 3 -10.01 -4.48 6.95
CA SER A 3 -9.95 -5.83 7.55
C SER A 3 -10.98 -5.96 8.64
N THR A 4 -11.59 -7.13 8.79
CA THR A 4 -12.57 -7.38 9.85
C THR A 4 -11.89 -7.52 11.21
N ALA A 5 -12.63 -7.31 12.31
CA ALA A 5 -12.07 -7.42 13.67
C ALA A 5 -11.46 -8.81 13.94
N ASN A 6 -12.05 -9.87 13.39
CA ASN A 6 -11.54 -11.25 13.52
C ASN A 6 -10.24 -11.44 12.74
N GLU A 7 -10.13 -10.86 11.54
CA GLU A 7 -8.88 -10.90 10.76
C GLU A 7 -7.75 -10.15 11.46
N LEU A 8 -8.06 -9.02 12.12
CA LEU A 8 -7.06 -8.25 12.87
C LEU A 8 -6.60 -8.96 14.14
N LEU A 9 -7.45 -9.78 14.76
CA LEU A 9 -7.05 -10.64 15.88
C LEU A 9 -6.15 -11.79 15.41
N ALA A 10 -6.45 -12.37 14.25
CA ALA A 10 -5.70 -13.49 13.68
C ALA A 10 -4.37 -13.05 13.01
N ALA A 11 -4.33 -11.84 12.47
CA ALA A 11 -3.17 -11.24 11.81
C ALA A 11 -3.03 -9.75 12.18
N PRO A 12 -2.50 -9.44 13.38
CA PRO A 12 -2.37 -8.05 13.87
C PRO A 12 -1.48 -7.18 12.97
N GLU A 13 -0.58 -7.77 12.21
CA GLU A 13 0.21 -7.09 11.19
C GLU A 13 -0.65 -6.40 10.13
N LEU A 14 -1.87 -6.88 9.85
CA LEU A 14 -2.79 -6.23 8.92
C LEU A 14 -3.27 -4.87 9.43
N ALA A 15 -3.33 -4.66 10.75
CA ALA A 15 -3.66 -3.35 11.32
C ALA A 15 -2.55 -2.34 11.04
N ILE A 16 -1.29 -2.75 11.23
CA ILE A 16 -0.12 -1.91 10.97
C ILE A 16 -0.04 -1.56 9.48
N LEU A 17 -0.27 -2.53 8.60
CA LEU A 17 -0.30 -2.30 7.17
C LEU A 17 -1.43 -1.36 6.77
N GLY A 18 -2.62 -1.47 7.39
CA GLY A 18 -3.71 -0.53 7.15
C GLY A 18 -3.35 0.91 7.55
N ALA A 19 -2.70 1.10 8.69
CA ALA A 19 -2.24 2.42 9.13
C ALA A 19 -1.14 2.99 8.21
N LEU A 20 -0.20 2.15 7.78
CA LEU A 20 0.88 2.56 6.88
C LEU A 20 0.33 2.98 5.51
N ASP A 21 -0.69 2.28 4.99
CA ASP A 21 -1.32 2.60 3.71
C ASP A 21 -1.93 4.01 3.73
N GLN A 22 -2.65 4.35 4.81
CA GLN A 22 -3.22 5.70 5.02
C GLN A 22 -2.13 6.78 5.13
N LEU A 23 -1.01 6.47 5.79
CA LEU A 23 0.11 7.40 5.88
C LEU A 23 0.79 7.63 4.53
N LEU A 24 0.96 6.59 3.71
CA LEU A 24 1.53 6.73 2.36
C LEU A 24 0.62 7.58 1.46
N GLU A 25 -0.69 7.40 1.56
CA GLU A 25 -1.67 8.25 0.86
C GLU A 25 -1.53 9.72 1.28
N LEU A 26 -1.45 10.00 2.59
CA LEU A 26 -1.27 11.36 3.10
C LEU A 26 0.06 11.99 2.63
N VAL A 27 1.14 11.21 2.62
CA VAL A 27 2.45 11.66 2.13
C VAL A 27 2.35 12.04 0.65
N ASN A 28 1.71 11.23 -0.19
CA ASN A 28 1.53 11.55 -1.60
C ASN A 28 0.71 12.83 -1.80
N PHE A 29 -0.37 13.02 -1.03
CA PHE A 29 -1.13 14.27 -1.07
C PHE A 29 -0.29 15.48 -0.68
N ALA A 30 0.51 15.36 0.39
CA ALA A 30 1.38 16.45 0.84
C ALA A 30 2.45 16.79 -0.21
N LEU A 31 3.06 15.79 -0.85
CA LEU A 31 4.05 15.99 -1.90
C LEU A 31 3.45 16.68 -3.12
N VAL A 32 2.25 16.28 -3.56
CA VAL A 32 1.55 16.95 -4.67
C VAL A 32 1.15 18.37 -4.30
N ALA A 33 0.74 18.63 -3.06
CA ALA A 33 0.41 19.98 -2.60
C ALA A 33 1.64 20.91 -2.58
N LEU A 34 2.82 20.38 -2.22
CA LEU A 34 4.09 21.11 -2.22
C LEU A 34 4.70 21.25 -3.63
N HIS A 35 4.46 20.27 -4.50
CA HIS A 35 4.98 20.20 -5.87
C HIS A 35 3.85 19.87 -6.87
N PRO A 36 3.00 20.85 -7.23
CA PRO A 36 1.85 20.64 -8.11
C PRO A 36 2.19 20.06 -9.49
N GLU A 37 3.43 20.28 -9.96
CA GLU A 37 4.00 19.70 -11.17
C GLU A 37 4.08 18.17 -11.16
N LEU A 38 3.89 17.51 -10.01
CA LEU A 38 3.76 16.05 -9.91
C LEU A 38 2.41 15.54 -10.42
N ALA A 39 1.36 16.36 -10.42
CA ALA A 39 0.04 16.00 -10.92
C ALA A 39 -0.13 16.28 -12.42
N SER A 40 0.84 16.96 -13.04
CA SER A 40 0.80 17.36 -14.46
C SER A 40 1.72 16.50 -15.31
N GLU A 41 1.45 16.40 -16.62
CA GLU A 41 2.39 15.75 -17.53
C GLU A 41 3.74 16.48 -17.54
N PRO A 42 4.87 15.75 -17.54
CA PRO A 42 6.19 16.36 -17.52
C PRO A 42 6.41 17.20 -18.78
N SER A 43 6.58 18.51 -18.58
CA SER A 43 6.90 19.43 -19.67
C SER A 43 8.38 19.30 -20.04
N LEU A 44 8.68 18.92 -21.29
CA LEU A 44 10.05 18.90 -21.81
C LEU A 44 10.73 20.28 -21.84
N LEU A 45 9.94 21.36 -21.67
CA LEU A 45 10.41 22.74 -21.78
C LEU A 45 10.84 23.34 -20.43
N HIS A 46 10.46 22.72 -19.31
CA HIS A 46 10.77 23.23 -17.97
C HIS A 46 11.45 22.13 -17.16
N PRO A 47 12.78 22.22 -16.94
CA PRO A 47 13.47 21.25 -16.10
C PRO A 47 12.87 21.29 -14.69
N ARG A 48 12.50 20.11 -14.17
CA ARG A 48 11.95 19.96 -12.82
C ARG A 48 12.95 20.45 -11.78
N ASP A 49 12.43 21.13 -10.76
CA ASP A 49 13.18 21.46 -9.55
C ASP A 49 13.78 20.16 -8.96
N PRO A 50 15.06 20.13 -8.54
CA PRO A 50 15.64 18.98 -7.86
C PRO A 50 14.81 18.48 -6.66
N GLN A 51 14.12 19.35 -5.93
CA GLN A 51 13.23 18.91 -4.84
C GLN A 51 12.01 18.14 -5.39
N ALA A 52 11.41 18.61 -6.49
CA ALA A 52 10.31 17.93 -7.15
C ALA A 52 10.71 16.56 -7.71
N ALA A 53 11.94 16.43 -8.23
CA ALA A 53 12.46 15.14 -8.70
C ALA A 53 12.61 14.12 -7.55
N LEU A 54 13.05 14.56 -6.37
CA LEU A 54 13.11 13.71 -5.18
C LEU A 54 11.71 13.38 -4.65
N ALA A 55 10.78 14.32 -4.67
CA ALA A 55 9.38 14.09 -4.31
C ALA A 55 8.71 13.06 -5.23
N GLU A 56 8.99 13.12 -6.54
CA GLU A 56 8.54 12.11 -7.50
C GLU A 56 9.08 10.72 -7.18
N ALA A 57 10.37 10.61 -6.86
CA ALA A 57 10.97 9.34 -6.47
C ALA A 57 10.31 8.77 -5.19
N ILE A 58 10.01 9.62 -4.21
CA ILE A 58 9.28 9.21 -3.00
C ILE A 58 7.88 8.70 -3.37
N ALA A 59 7.15 9.38 -4.25
CA ALA A 59 5.83 8.96 -4.71
C ALA A 59 5.88 7.64 -5.49
N GLU A 60 6.92 7.41 -6.28
CA GLU A 60 7.10 6.14 -6.99
C GLU A 60 7.40 4.99 -5.99
N HIS A 61 8.28 5.23 -5.03
CA HIS A 61 8.59 4.26 -3.99
C HIS A 61 7.38 3.95 -3.10
N SER A 62 6.55 4.96 -2.77
CA SER A 62 5.32 4.77 -2.00
C SER A 62 4.31 3.90 -2.77
N ALA A 63 4.15 4.11 -4.07
CA ALA A 63 3.29 3.29 -4.92
C ALA A 63 3.75 1.82 -4.99
N ARG A 64 5.07 1.60 -5.12
CA ARG A 64 5.64 0.24 -5.10
C ARG A 64 5.42 -0.45 -3.75
N LEU A 65 5.59 0.29 -2.65
CA LEU A 65 5.34 -0.22 -1.30
C LEU A 65 3.86 -0.57 -1.09
N ALA A 66 2.93 0.32 -1.48
CA ALA A 66 1.49 0.06 -1.40
C ALA A 66 1.07 -1.19 -2.19
N SER A 67 1.66 -1.39 -3.38
CA SER A 67 1.46 -2.61 -4.18
C SER A 67 1.97 -3.87 -3.45
N ALA A 68 3.15 -3.82 -2.85
CA ALA A 68 3.70 -4.93 -2.08
C ALA A 68 2.84 -5.25 -0.85
N MET A 69 2.38 -4.22 -0.12
CA MET A 69 1.49 -4.37 1.03
C MET A 69 0.15 -4.99 0.65
N THR A 70 -0.42 -4.58 -0.49
CA THR A 70 -1.66 -5.15 -1.02
C THR A 70 -1.52 -6.64 -1.33
N ARG A 71 -0.41 -7.03 -1.98
CA ARG A 71 -0.11 -8.44 -2.29
C ARG A 71 0.08 -9.27 -1.02
N TYR A 72 0.82 -8.74 -0.04
CA TYR A 72 1.02 -9.41 1.24
C TYR A 72 -0.30 -9.59 1.99
N ARG A 73 -1.12 -8.54 2.07
CA ARG A 73 -2.44 -8.60 2.68
C ARG A 73 -3.33 -9.66 2.03
N ALA A 74 -3.33 -9.73 0.70
CA ALA A 74 -4.08 -10.76 -0.01
C ALA A 74 -3.59 -12.17 0.34
N ALA A 75 -2.28 -12.38 0.47
CA ALA A 75 -1.70 -13.67 0.86
C ALA A 75 -2.08 -14.07 2.31
N VAL A 76 -2.01 -13.14 3.26
CA VAL A 76 -2.42 -13.38 4.65
C VAL A 76 -3.90 -13.72 4.74
N LEU A 77 -4.76 -12.94 4.07
CA LEU A 77 -6.19 -13.21 4.06
C LEU A 77 -6.50 -14.56 3.40
N ALA A 78 -5.83 -14.91 2.30
CA ALA A 78 -6.01 -16.21 1.67
C ALA A 78 -5.62 -17.37 2.61
N ALA A 79 -4.55 -17.21 3.39
CA ALA A 79 -4.14 -18.21 4.38
C ALA A 79 -5.16 -18.37 5.53
N LEU A 80 -5.76 -17.27 6.00
CA LEU A 80 -6.78 -17.29 7.05
C LEU A 80 -8.11 -17.91 6.60
N HIS A 81 -8.44 -17.77 5.31
CA HIS A 81 -9.69 -18.28 4.73
C HIS A 81 -9.53 -19.65 4.06
N CYS A 82 -8.33 -20.22 4.05
CA CYS A 82 -8.12 -21.58 3.57
C CYS A 82 -8.84 -22.51 4.56
N PRO A 83 -9.96 -23.15 4.18
CA PRO A 83 -10.54 -24.16 5.04
C PRO A 83 -9.53 -25.29 5.11
N ASP A 84 -9.11 -25.66 6.31
CA ASP A 84 -8.47 -26.96 6.52
C ASP A 84 -9.37 -27.96 5.79
N THR A 85 -8.80 -28.63 4.78
CA THR A 85 -9.45 -29.74 4.11
C THR A 85 -9.45 -30.87 5.13
N ASP A 86 -10.43 -30.81 6.03
CA ASP A 86 -10.76 -31.82 7.04
C ASP A 86 -11.45 -33.02 6.33
N ASP A 87 -10.90 -33.44 5.17
CA ASP A 87 -11.35 -34.61 4.43
C ASP A 87 -10.53 -35.81 4.88
N ASP A 88 -11.23 -36.63 5.67
CA ASP A 88 -11.13 -38.08 5.75
C ASP A 88 -9.90 -38.68 6.46
N LEU A 89 -9.94 -38.64 7.80
CA LEU A 89 -9.44 -39.77 8.60
C LEU A 89 -10.44 -40.93 8.50
N PRO A 90 -10.12 -42.08 7.86
CA PRO A 90 -10.96 -43.25 7.94
C PRO A 90 -10.86 -43.85 9.34
N PHE A 91 -11.99 -43.90 10.06
CA PHE A 91 -12.13 -44.69 11.29
C PHE A 91 -11.98 -46.18 11.01
#